data_AF-A0A3Q3GPF4-F1
#
_entry.id   AF-A0A3Q3GPF4-F1
#
_cell.length_a   1.000
_cell.length_b   1.000
_cell.length_c   1.000
_cell.angle_alpha   90.00
_cell.angle_beta   90.00
_cell.angle_gamma   90.00
#
_symmetry.space_group_name_H-M   'P 1'
#
loop_
_entity.id
_entity.type
_entity.pdbx_description
1 polymer ?
#
loop_
_entity_poly.entity_id
_entity_poly.type
_entity_poly.pdbx_seq_one_letter_code
_entity_poly.pdbx_strand_id
1 'polypeptide(L)'
;MNQVAIMHIRRCLHLILTDIWTLSCLHHFLLEFLGTALFLSASLSAVLTFPLATGRQQLNLRSEGNQSNISNLFYLGNVCNQSNLNNLVDQSDLCNQSNLSSETNQWNLSNLCNMCIQRSLCNESNLIEKINLGNNQRKLCNHCHLSSLPVSPPSCLQVALVFGLSLAMAAFCVGGEVHLNPAVTIVMLLTLRLRPWRAALYVIGQLLGGVASAALLLLLTGDVTPAVNQVVPGVQLHQAVTVETLATFQLALVVLAMVDASLPAVVSNMLVGLAVSLGHLIAVSATGCGMNPARSFGPAVVTLDFNNHWVFWVGPGLGACLAALLNDLLLRPRWHRPRDWWAELKQLYVLTGKQQQMALSHSP
;
A
#
# COMPACT_ATOMS: atom_id res chain seq x y z
N MET A 1 21.17 -41.56 3.78
CA MET A 1 21.09 -40.50 2.76
C MET A 1 22.17 -40.74 1.73
N ASN A 2 21.85 -40.83 0.43
CA ASN A 2 22.79 -41.27 -0.61
C ASN A 2 23.87 -40.18 -0.89
N GLN A 3 25.12 -40.55 -1.19
CA GLN A 3 26.25 -39.60 -1.38
C GLN A 3 25.96 -38.52 -2.44
N VAL A 4 25.22 -38.89 -3.47
CA VAL A 4 24.73 -37.98 -4.53
C VAL A 4 23.79 -36.92 -3.96
N ALA A 5 22.86 -37.30 -3.07
CA ALA A 5 21.95 -36.36 -2.43
C ALA A 5 22.69 -35.36 -1.52
N ILE A 6 23.71 -35.83 -0.79
CA ILE A 6 24.55 -34.97 0.06
C ILE A 6 25.32 -33.94 -0.79
N MET A 7 25.87 -34.38 -1.93
CA MET A 7 26.57 -33.49 -2.86
C MET A 7 25.63 -32.41 -3.44
N HIS A 8 24.42 -32.78 -3.85
CA HIS A 8 23.43 -31.81 -4.34
C HIS A 8 23.00 -30.81 -3.25
N ILE A 9 22.72 -31.28 -2.04
CA ILE A 9 22.35 -30.42 -0.91
C ILE A 9 23.49 -29.42 -0.61
N ARG A 10 24.74 -29.88 -0.54
CA ARG A 10 25.91 -29.02 -0.32
C ARG A 10 26.07 -27.97 -1.40
N ARG A 11 25.88 -28.35 -2.67
CA ARG A 11 25.97 -27.43 -3.80
C ARG A 11 24.86 -26.38 -3.77
N CYS A 12 23.62 -26.77 -3.49
CA CYS A 12 22.50 -25.84 -3.33
C CYS A 12 22.72 -24.88 -2.15
N LEU A 13 23.13 -25.40 -1.00
CA LEU A 13 23.41 -24.58 0.18
C LEU A 13 24.53 -23.58 -0.10
N HIS A 14 25.61 -24.02 -0.76
CA HIS A 14 26.70 -23.13 -1.14
C HIS A 14 26.21 -22.02 -2.08
N LEU A 15 25.42 -22.34 -3.11
CA LEU A 15 24.87 -21.34 -4.03
C LEU A 15 23.99 -20.31 -3.31
N ILE A 16 23.10 -20.80 -2.43
CA ILE A 16 22.23 -19.95 -1.60
C ILE A 16 23.08 -19.03 -0.73
N LEU A 17 24.04 -19.56 0.01
CA LEU A 17 24.91 -18.77 0.89
C LEU A 17 25.71 -17.74 0.09
N THR A 18 26.29 -18.12 -1.05
CA THR A 18 27.03 -17.17 -1.89
C THR A 18 26.16 -16.05 -2.45
N ASP A 19 24.89 -16.30 -2.74
CA ASP A 19 23.96 -15.30 -3.27
C ASP A 19 23.44 -14.36 -2.15
N ILE A 20 23.15 -14.91 -0.96
CA ILE A 20 22.64 -14.16 0.20
C ILE A 20 23.60 -13.03 0.61
N TRP A 21 24.91 -13.29 0.60
CA TRP A 21 25.92 -12.31 1.00
C TRP A 21 26.28 -11.32 -0.11
N THR A 22 25.62 -11.37 -1.27
CA THR A 22 25.84 -10.37 -2.32
C THR A 22 25.21 -9.04 -1.94
N LEU A 23 25.89 -7.95 -2.29
CA LEU A 23 25.36 -6.60 -2.08
C LEU A 23 24.01 -6.40 -2.79
N SER A 24 23.80 -7.06 -3.94
CA SER A 24 22.52 -7.03 -4.67
C SER A 24 21.39 -7.70 -3.90
N CYS A 25 21.63 -8.86 -3.27
CA CYS A 25 20.60 -9.53 -2.49
C CYS A 25 20.20 -8.71 -1.26
N LEU A 26 21.19 -8.15 -0.55
CA LEU A 26 20.93 -7.24 0.57
C LEU A 26 20.19 -5.99 0.10
N HIS A 27 20.59 -5.40 -1.03
CA HIS A 27 19.93 -4.23 -1.59
C HIS A 27 18.44 -4.51 -1.86
N HIS A 28 18.09 -5.60 -2.56
CA HIS A 28 16.69 -5.92 -2.83
C HIS A 28 15.88 -6.22 -1.56
N PHE A 29 16.48 -6.92 -0.58
CA PHE A 29 15.85 -7.11 0.72
C PHE A 29 15.53 -5.77 1.40
N LEU A 30 16.47 -4.81 1.37
CA LEU A 30 16.28 -3.48 1.95
C LEU A 30 15.23 -2.67 1.18
N LEU A 31 15.16 -2.81 -0.15
CA LEU A 31 14.11 -2.18 -0.96
C LEU A 31 12.72 -2.73 -0.62
N GLU A 32 12.59 -4.04 -0.45
CA GLU A 32 11.33 -4.66 -0.03
C GLU A 32 10.91 -4.20 1.38
N PHE A 33 11.85 -4.14 2.32
CA PHE A 33 11.61 -3.61 3.65
C PHE A 33 11.19 -2.14 3.63
N LEU A 34 12.01 -1.26 3.03
CA LEU A 34 11.79 0.18 3.02
C LEU A 34 10.55 0.55 2.21
N GLY A 35 10.38 -0.06 1.03
CA GLY A 35 9.22 0.18 0.18
C GLY A 35 7.92 -0.25 0.86
N THR A 36 7.92 -1.39 1.54
CA THR A 36 6.72 -1.86 2.27
C THR A 36 6.42 -0.97 3.46
N ALA A 37 7.45 -0.53 4.20
CA ALA A 37 7.30 0.41 5.31
C ALA A 37 6.72 1.76 4.84
N LEU A 38 7.27 2.34 3.77
CA LEU A 38 6.79 3.59 3.18
C LEU A 38 5.34 3.47 2.70
N PHE A 39 5.05 2.46 1.88
CA PHE A 39 3.71 2.18 1.38
C PHE A 39 2.70 2.05 2.52
N LEU A 40 2.99 1.22 3.52
CA LEU A 40 2.06 0.95 4.60
C LEU A 40 1.93 2.12 5.59
N SER A 41 3.00 2.90 5.81
CA SER A 41 2.91 4.06 6.73
C SER A 41 1.91 5.10 6.25
N ALA A 42 1.88 5.36 4.94
CA ALA A 42 0.94 6.29 4.34
C ALA A 42 -0.47 5.68 4.27
N SER A 43 -0.59 4.44 3.81
CA SER A 43 -1.90 3.81 3.60
C SER A 43 -2.64 3.43 4.88
N LEU A 44 -1.96 2.88 5.89
CA LEU A 44 -2.59 2.54 7.17
C LEU A 44 -3.08 3.78 7.92
N SER A 45 -2.40 4.94 7.74
CA SER A 45 -2.85 6.20 8.32
C SER A 45 -4.22 6.67 7.79
N ALA A 46 -4.61 6.25 6.58
CA ALA A 46 -5.88 6.62 5.98
C ALA A 46 -7.09 5.96 6.67
N VAL A 47 -6.87 4.89 7.42
CA VAL A 47 -7.92 4.16 8.15
C VAL A 47 -8.10 4.71 9.56
N LEU A 48 -7.16 5.53 10.06
CA LEU A 48 -7.26 6.12 11.37
C LEU A 48 -8.15 7.37 11.36
N THR A 49 -9.16 7.35 12.21
CA THR A 49 -9.79 8.58 12.71
C THR A 49 -8.92 9.10 13.85
N PHE A 50 -8.27 10.25 13.69
CA PHE A 50 -7.57 10.89 14.82
C PHE A 50 -8.55 11.10 15.97
N PRO A 51 -8.34 10.49 17.15
CA PRO A 51 -9.05 10.90 18.34
C PRO A 51 -8.50 12.28 18.70
N LEU A 52 -9.29 13.33 18.50
CA LEU A 52 -9.03 14.58 19.22
C LEU A 52 -9.04 14.21 20.71
N ALA A 53 -7.95 14.55 21.41
CA ALA A 53 -7.76 14.33 22.82
C ALA A 53 -9.00 14.82 23.60
N THR A 54 -9.90 13.90 23.91
CA THR A 54 -11.09 14.18 24.72
C THR A 54 -10.70 13.98 26.17
N GLY A 55 -10.05 15.01 26.72
CA GLY A 55 -10.08 15.23 28.16
C GLY A 55 -11.52 15.54 28.57
N ARG A 56 -12.16 14.57 29.25
CA ARG A 56 -13.36 14.71 30.11
C ARG A 56 -14.51 15.59 29.57
N GLN A 57 -15.58 14.95 29.11
CA GLN A 57 -16.93 15.05 29.70
C GLN A 57 -17.91 14.24 28.86
N GLN A 58 -18.21 13.02 29.31
CA GLN A 58 -19.55 12.48 29.16
C GLN A 58 -20.49 13.39 29.97
N LEU A 59 -21.17 14.32 29.33
CA LEU A 59 -22.33 14.98 29.91
C LEU A 59 -23.47 14.95 28.89
N ASN A 60 -24.44 14.11 29.22
CA ASN A 60 -25.85 14.13 28.82
C ASN A 60 -26.27 15.27 27.88
N LEU A 61 -26.57 14.94 26.64
CA LEU A 61 -27.60 15.65 25.87
C LEU A 61 -28.53 14.62 25.21
N ARG A 62 -29.35 14.01 26.05
CA ARG A 62 -30.69 13.56 25.67
C ARG A 62 -31.60 14.77 25.90
N SER A 63 -31.94 15.49 24.84
CA SER A 63 -33.02 16.49 24.84
C SER A 63 -33.47 16.69 23.41
N GLU A 64 -34.78 16.53 23.23
CA GLU A 64 -35.55 16.63 22.01
C GLU A 64 -35.37 17.99 21.30
N GLY A 65 -35.57 17.98 19.97
CA GLY A 65 -35.91 19.19 19.22
C GLY A 65 -34.93 19.61 18.12
N ASN A 66 -34.88 18.86 17.00
CA ASN A 66 -34.97 19.42 15.64
C ASN A 66 -34.83 18.31 14.58
N GLN A 67 -35.89 17.52 14.41
CA GLN A 67 -36.00 16.54 13.32
C GLN A 67 -36.45 17.16 11.98
N SER A 68 -36.49 18.49 11.87
CA SER A 68 -36.97 19.22 10.68
C SER A 68 -35.87 19.94 9.86
N ASN A 69 -34.59 19.87 10.24
CA ASN A 69 -33.50 20.50 9.48
C ASN A 69 -32.48 19.52 8.87
N ILE A 70 -32.64 18.20 9.05
CA ILE A 70 -31.76 17.18 8.46
C ILE A 70 -32.20 16.84 7.01
N SER A 71 -33.42 17.20 6.61
CA SER A 71 -33.94 17.02 5.26
C SER A 71 -33.43 18.06 4.24
N ASN A 72 -32.80 19.15 4.70
CA ASN A 72 -32.29 20.22 3.83
C ASN A 72 -30.77 20.16 3.57
N LEU A 73 -30.04 19.24 4.20
CA LEU A 73 -28.63 18.97 3.91
C LEU A 73 -28.41 17.86 2.88
N PHE A 74 -29.47 17.12 2.50
CA PHE A 74 -29.47 16.22 1.35
C PHE A 74 -29.66 16.92 -0.01
N TYR A 75 -29.86 18.25 -0.02
CA TYR A 75 -30.02 19.06 -1.24
C TYR A 75 -28.74 19.78 -1.72
N LEU A 76 -27.60 19.64 -1.02
CA LEU A 76 -26.29 20.14 -1.48
C LEU A 76 -25.45 19.08 -2.21
N GLY A 77 -26.03 17.92 -2.53
CA GLY A 77 -25.44 16.89 -3.38
C GLY A 77 -25.77 17.01 -4.87
N ASN A 78 -26.39 18.12 -5.32
CA ASN A 78 -26.88 18.27 -6.70
C ASN A 78 -26.58 19.64 -7.34
N VAL A 79 -25.53 20.35 -6.92
CA VAL A 79 -25.04 21.58 -7.59
C VAL A 79 -23.74 21.31 -8.38
N CYS A 80 -23.74 20.22 -9.15
CA CYS A 80 -23.01 20.13 -10.41
C CYS A 80 -24.02 19.83 -11.52
N ASN A 81 -25.06 20.66 -11.62
CA ASN A 81 -25.92 20.68 -12.79
C ASN A 81 -25.30 21.64 -13.82
N GLN A 82 -25.27 21.19 -15.07
CA GLN A 82 -24.56 21.75 -16.23
C GLN A 82 -25.06 23.15 -16.67
N SER A 83 -25.85 23.84 -15.84
CA SER A 83 -26.58 25.07 -16.17
C SER A 83 -25.98 26.36 -15.59
N ASN A 84 -24.83 26.31 -14.90
CA ASN A 84 -24.09 27.52 -14.47
C ASN A 84 -22.73 27.72 -15.17
N LEU A 85 -22.36 26.85 -16.12
CA LEU A 85 -21.16 27.03 -16.94
C LEU A 85 -21.34 28.08 -18.06
N ASN A 86 -22.57 28.54 -18.31
CA ASN A 86 -22.87 29.53 -19.36
C ASN A 86 -22.95 30.98 -18.85
N ASN A 87 -22.77 31.21 -17.54
CA ASN A 87 -22.76 32.57 -16.94
C ASN A 87 -21.36 33.05 -16.52
N LEU A 88 -20.30 32.36 -16.97
CA LEU A 88 -18.91 32.82 -16.85
C LEU A 88 -18.27 33.09 -18.23
N VAL A 89 -19.09 33.17 -19.28
CA VAL A 89 -18.71 33.63 -20.61
C VAL A 89 -19.46 34.94 -20.86
N ASP A 90 -19.01 36.02 -20.24
CA ASP A 90 -19.02 37.33 -20.89
C ASP A 90 -18.27 38.37 -20.05
N GLN A 91 -17.27 38.97 -20.71
CA GLN A 91 -16.58 40.22 -20.39
C GLN A 91 -15.77 40.26 -19.08
N SER A 92 -14.48 40.59 -19.06
CA SER A 92 -13.51 40.96 -20.07
C SER A 92 -12.20 41.12 -19.32
N ASP A 93 -11.23 40.24 -19.55
CA ASP A 93 -9.79 40.55 -19.48
C ASP A 93 -8.99 39.38 -20.05
N LEU A 94 -9.12 39.21 -21.36
CA LEU A 94 -8.11 38.55 -22.17
C LEU A 94 -6.95 39.53 -22.37
N CYS A 95 -5.89 39.38 -21.57
CA CYS A 95 -4.52 39.68 -22.01
C CYS A 95 -3.49 39.16 -20.98
N ASN A 96 -3.12 37.89 -21.08
CA ASN A 96 -1.71 37.44 -21.14
C ASN A 96 -1.65 35.91 -21.11
N GLN A 97 -1.78 35.33 -22.29
CA GLN A 97 -1.57 33.91 -22.57
C GLN A 97 -0.06 33.63 -22.74
N SER A 98 0.76 33.99 -21.74
CA SER A 98 2.22 33.87 -21.81
C SER A 98 2.94 33.49 -20.51
N ASN A 99 2.25 33.02 -19.46
CA ASN A 99 2.90 32.67 -18.19
C ASN A 99 2.70 31.21 -17.72
N LEU A 100 2.46 30.28 -18.65
CA LEU A 100 2.60 28.83 -18.38
C LEU A 100 4.04 28.30 -18.59
N SER A 101 5.03 29.19 -18.53
CA SER A 101 6.46 28.87 -18.64
C SER A 101 7.32 29.60 -17.60
N SER A 102 6.78 29.95 -16.43
CA SER A 102 7.58 30.52 -15.34
C SER A 102 7.78 29.50 -14.21
N GLU A 103 9.04 29.31 -13.78
CA GLU A 103 9.48 28.47 -12.65
C GLU A 103 8.72 28.78 -11.34
N THR A 104 8.07 29.95 -11.27
CA THR A 104 7.33 30.45 -10.12
C THR A 104 6.05 29.68 -9.81
N ASN A 105 5.37 29.11 -10.81
CA ASN A 105 4.14 28.33 -10.58
C ASN A 105 4.40 26.84 -10.27
N GLN A 106 5.55 26.30 -10.69
CA GLN A 106 6.04 25.01 -10.18
C GLN A 106 6.51 25.12 -8.72
N TRP A 107 7.09 26.26 -8.35
CA TRP A 107 7.45 26.57 -6.96
C TRP A 107 6.24 26.53 -6.01
N ASN A 108 5.06 26.97 -6.44
CA ASN A 108 3.85 26.99 -5.60
C ASN A 108 3.28 25.59 -5.28
N LEU A 109 3.37 24.61 -6.19
CA LEU A 109 3.02 23.21 -5.88
C LEU A 109 4.08 22.53 -5.00
N SER A 110 5.36 22.85 -5.22
CA SER A 110 6.45 22.35 -4.35
C SER A 110 6.36 22.93 -2.93
N ASN A 111 5.88 24.17 -2.77
CA ASN A 111 5.67 24.82 -1.48
C ASN A 111 4.51 24.21 -0.69
N LEU A 112 3.45 23.75 -1.34
CA LEU A 112 2.35 23.03 -0.67
C LEU A 112 2.80 21.66 -0.15
N CYS A 113 3.66 20.97 -0.89
CA CYS A 113 4.25 19.70 -0.45
C CYS A 113 5.30 19.92 0.66
N ASN A 114 6.12 20.98 0.54
CA ASN A 114 7.10 21.36 1.56
C ASN A 114 6.46 21.87 2.85
N MET A 115 5.26 22.47 2.82
CA MET A 115 4.57 22.88 4.05
C MET A 115 4.13 21.69 4.92
N CYS A 116 3.85 20.52 4.34
CA CYS A 116 3.56 19.31 5.11
C CYS A 116 4.84 18.70 5.72
N ILE A 117 5.99 18.84 5.05
CA ILE A 117 7.29 18.33 5.52
C ILE A 117 7.95 19.28 6.54
N GLN A 118 7.85 20.61 6.35
CA GLN A 118 8.40 21.60 7.28
C GLN A 118 7.73 21.58 8.66
N ARG A 119 6.46 21.17 8.75
CA ARG A 119 5.78 21.03 10.05
C ARG A 119 6.42 19.93 10.91
N SER A 120 7.13 18.97 10.31
CA SER A 120 7.86 17.92 11.01
C SER A 120 9.28 18.34 11.41
N LEU A 121 9.89 19.36 10.78
CA LEU A 121 11.28 19.76 11.01
C LEU A 121 11.43 21.01 11.90
N CYS A 122 10.39 21.83 12.07
CA CYS A 122 10.44 23.04 12.92
C CYS A 122 10.35 22.79 14.44
N ASN A 123 10.46 21.56 14.92
CA ASN A 123 10.25 21.24 16.35
C ASN A 123 11.54 20.87 17.13
N GLU A 124 12.71 21.04 16.51
CA GLU A 124 14.02 20.54 17.00
C GLU A 124 15.03 21.63 17.38
N SER A 125 14.60 22.86 17.69
CA SER A 125 15.50 23.85 18.27
C SER A 125 14.91 24.50 19.52
N ASN A 126 15.60 24.28 20.65
CA ASN A 126 15.44 24.89 21.98
C ASN A 126 14.59 24.11 22.99
N LEU A 127 15.22 23.09 23.58
CA LEU A 127 14.73 22.28 24.71
C LEU A 127 14.60 23.04 26.05
N ILE A 128 15.11 24.27 26.17
CA ILE A 128 15.14 25.01 27.44
C ILE A 128 13.93 25.95 27.62
N GLU A 129 13.23 26.32 26.54
CA GLU A 129 12.09 27.27 26.61
C GLU A 129 10.73 26.59 26.90
N LYS A 130 10.64 25.26 26.72
CA LYS A 130 9.38 24.49 26.88
C LYS A 130 8.89 24.36 28.33
N ILE A 131 9.74 24.60 29.34
CA ILE A 131 9.32 24.46 30.76
C ILE A 131 8.50 25.68 31.24
N ASN A 132 8.75 26.89 30.70
CA ASN A 132 8.02 28.10 31.11
C ASN A 132 6.77 28.42 30.27
N LEU A 133 6.58 27.75 29.12
CA LEU A 133 5.39 27.91 28.27
C LEU A 133 4.18 27.05 28.69
N GLY A 134 4.37 26.05 29.56
CA GLY A 134 3.30 25.17 30.04
C GLY A 134 2.18 25.88 30.83
N ASN A 135 2.45 27.08 31.37
CA ASN A 135 1.46 27.86 32.10
C ASN A 135 0.71 28.89 31.24
N ASN A 136 1.27 29.32 30.10
CA ASN A 136 0.63 30.28 29.20
C ASN A 136 -0.14 29.61 28.05
N GLN A 137 0.16 28.36 27.67
CA GLN A 137 -0.65 27.63 26.69
C GLN A 137 -2.07 27.32 27.18
N ARG A 138 -2.30 27.24 28.50
CA ARG A 138 -3.66 27.06 29.06
C ARG A 138 -4.58 28.27 28.87
N LYS A 139 -4.04 29.46 28.57
CA LYS A 139 -4.85 30.67 28.34
C LYS A 139 -5.08 30.99 26.86
N LEU A 140 -4.29 30.45 25.93
CA LEU A 140 -4.45 30.72 24.49
C LEU A 140 -5.39 29.75 23.75
N CYS A 141 -5.67 28.56 24.29
CA CYS A 141 -6.61 27.61 23.70
C CYS A 141 -8.09 28.01 23.83
N ASN A 142 -8.42 29.08 24.57
CA ASN A 142 -9.81 29.53 24.75
C ASN A 142 -10.28 30.55 23.69
N HIS A 143 -9.51 30.83 22.63
CA HIS A 143 -9.89 31.80 21.58
C HIS A 143 -9.73 31.32 20.14
N CYS A 144 -9.37 30.06 19.90
CA CYS A 144 -9.54 29.45 18.59
C CYS A 144 -10.84 28.63 18.58
N HIS A 145 -11.88 29.15 17.94
CA HIS A 145 -13.10 28.44 17.52
C HIS A 145 -12.81 27.34 16.48
N LEU A 146 -11.67 26.65 16.55
CA LEU A 146 -11.26 25.56 15.67
C LEU A 146 -11.45 24.18 16.32
N SER A 147 -12.30 24.10 17.36
CA SER A 147 -12.58 22.88 18.13
C SER A 147 -13.84 22.14 17.66
N SER A 148 -14.36 22.42 16.47
CA SER A 148 -15.65 21.87 16.02
C SER A 148 -15.74 21.56 14.52
N LEU A 149 -14.63 21.23 13.86
CA LEU A 149 -14.76 20.53 12.57
C LEU A 149 -15.07 19.06 12.87
N PRO A 150 -16.25 18.55 12.49
CA PRO A 150 -16.55 17.13 12.64
C PRO A 150 -15.54 16.35 11.80
N VAL A 151 -14.65 15.60 12.46
CA VAL A 151 -13.79 14.62 11.78
C VAL A 151 -14.74 13.55 11.25
N SER A 152 -15.03 13.62 9.95
CA SER A 152 -15.83 12.60 9.29
C SER A 152 -15.02 11.31 9.23
N PRO A 153 -15.63 10.14 9.45
CA PRO A 153 -14.94 8.88 9.27
C PRO A 153 -14.41 8.79 7.83
N PRO A 154 -13.22 8.19 7.61
CA PRO A 154 -12.64 8.10 6.28
C PRO A 154 -13.60 7.37 5.34
N SER A 155 -13.84 7.96 4.17
CA SER A 155 -14.70 7.33 3.17
C SER A 155 -14.01 6.12 2.54
N CYS A 156 -14.77 5.13 2.05
CA CYS A 156 -14.22 3.97 1.34
C CYS A 156 -13.36 4.40 0.13
N LEU A 157 -13.79 5.44 -0.59
CA LEU A 157 -13.03 6.00 -1.72
C LEU A 157 -11.71 6.63 -1.26
N GLN A 158 -11.70 7.37 -0.15
CA GLN A 158 -10.48 7.94 0.41
C GLN A 158 -9.50 6.83 0.79
N VAL A 159 -9.95 5.80 1.52
CA VAL A 159 -9.11 4.66 1.88
C VAL A 159 -8.55 4.00 0.62
N ALA A 160 -9.41 3.66 -0.34
CA ALA A 160 -9.00 3.01 -1.58
C ALA A 160 -7.93 3.80 -2.34
N LEU A 161 -8.15 5.11 -2.55
CA LEU A 161 -7.20 5.97 -3.25
C LEU A 161 -5.87 6.10 -2.52
N VAL A 162 -5.89 6.28 -1.19
CA VAL A 162 -4.64 6.42 -0.44
C VAL A 162 -3.85 5.12 -0.45
N PHE A 163 -4.48 3.95 -0.36
CA PHE A 163 -3.78 2.66 -0.50
C PHE A 163 -3.12 2.53 -1.89
N GLY A 164 -3.86 2.76 -2.97
CA GLY A 164 -3.30 2.61 -4.31
C GLY A 164 -2.20 3.62 -4.65
N LEU A 165 -2.43 4.90 -4.33
CA LEU A 165 -1.44 5.96 -4.59
C LEU A 165 -0.19 5.78 -3.73
N SER A 166 -0.33 5.37 -2.47
CA SER A 166 0.82 5.12 -1.60
C SER A 166 1.69 3.98 -2.12
N LEU A 167 1.09 2.92 -2.69
CA LEU A 167 1.84 1.85 -3.34
C LEU A 167 2.61 2.38 -4.56
N ALA A 168 1.91 3.08 -5.47
CA ALA A 168 2.52 3.61 -6.68
C ALA A 168 3.70 4.55 -6.36
N MET A 169 3.51 5.44 -5.38
CA MET A 169 4.54 6.37 -4.92
C MET A 169 5.70 5.66 -4.22
N ALA A 170 5.42 4.69 -3.33
CA ALA A 170 6.48 3.94 -2.67
C ALA A 170 7.34 3.18 -3.67
N ALA A 171 6.71 2.46 -4.62
CA ALA A 171 7.41 1.74 -5.69
C ALA A 171 8.22 2.68 -6.59
N PHE A 172 7.69 3.87 -6.90
CA PHE A 172 8.42 4.89 -7.63
C PHE A 172 9.64 5.41 -6.85
N CYS A 173 9.49 5.71 -5.56
CA CYS A 173 10.53 6.32 -4.73
C CYS A 173 11.68 5.37 -4.42
N VAL A 174 11.40 4.11 -4.05
CA VAL A 174 12.47 3.16 -3.75
C VAL A 174 13.21 2.71 -5.01
N GLY A 175 12.54 2.77 -6.15
CA GLY A 175 13.09 2.32 -7.42
C GLY A 175 13.32 0.80 -7.45
N GLY A 176 13.63 0.29 -8.65
CA GLY A 176 13.83 -1.15 -8.86
C GLY A 176 12.53 -1.96 -8.91
N GLU A 177 12.65 -3.24 -9.25
CA GLU A 177 11.54 -4.20 -9.28
C GLU A 177 11.22 -4.67 -7.87
N VAL A 178 10.35 -3.93 -7.18
CA VAL A 178 9.85 -4.25 -5.84
C VAL A 178 8.44 -4.85 -5.88
N HIS A 179 8.17 -5.78 -4.98
CA HIS A 179 6.88 -6.47 -4.90
C HIS A 179 5.98 -5.89 -3.80
N LEU A 180 6.57 -5.51 -2.66
CA LEU A 180 5.90 -4.87 -1.51
C LEU A 180 4.72 -5.67 -0.91
N ASN A 181 4.57 -6.93 -1.33
CA ASN A 181 3.44 -7.78 -1.03
C ASN A 181 3.84 -9.26 -1.15
N PRO A 182 3.68 -10.07 -0.09
CA PRO A 182 3.97 -11.50 -0.15
C PRO A 182 3.15 -12.25 -1.22
N ALA A 183 1.90 -11.87 -1.48
CA ALA A 183 1.09 -12.48 -2.53
C ALA A 183 1.62 -12.17 -3.94
N VAL A 184 2.12 -10.95 -4.17
CA VAL A 184 2.82 -10.60 -5.42
C VAL A 184 4.14 -11.37 -5.54
N THR A 185 4.85 -11.55 -4.43
CA THR A 185 6.07 -12.37 -4.42
C THR A 185 5.78 -13.83 -4.76
N ILE A 186 4.65 -14.37 -4.29
CA ILE A 186 4.17 -15.71 -4.67
C ILE A 186 3.85 -15.79 -6.16
N VAL A 187 3.17 -14.79 -6.76
CA VAL A 187 2.88 -14.85 -8.21
C VAL A 187 4.16 -14.87 -9.05
N MET A 188 5.17 -14.08 -8.66
CA MET A 188 6.46 -14.05 -9.33
C MET A 188 7.26 -15.35 -9.14
N LEU A 189 7.08 -16.03 -8.00
CA LEU A 189 7.66 -17.34 -7.75
C LEU A 189 6.98 -18.43 -8.62
N LEU A 190 5.66 -18.45 -8.68
CA LEU A 190 4.88 -19.46 -9.42
C LEU A 190 5.11 -19.37 -10.93
N THR A 191 5.26 -18.15 -11.45
CA THR A 191 5.58 -17.88 -12.85
C THR A 191 7.08 -17.99 -13.18
N LEU A 192 7.88 -18.51 -12.25
CA LEU A 192 9.32 -18.76 -12.42
C LEU A 192 10.15 -17.50 -12.73
N ARG A 193 9.70 -16.33 -12.27
CA ARG A 193 10.39 -15.04 -12.42
C ARG A 193 11.26 -14.70 -11.21
N LEU A 194 10.99 -15.35 -10.07
CA LEU A 194 11.77 -15.18 -8.85
C LEU A 194 12.28 -16.51 -8.29
N ARG A 195 13.52 -16.45 -7.83
CA ARG A 195 14.26 -17.48 -7.11
C ARG A 195 13.62 -17.78 -5.74
N PRO A 196 13.26 -19.04 -5.41
CA PRO A 196 12.55 -19.39 -4.16
C PRO A 196 13.11 -18.84 -2.83
N TRP A 197 14.43 -18.79 -2.67
CA TRP A 197 15.08 -18.28 -1.47
C TRP A 197 15.14 -16.75 -1.46
N ARG A 198 15.24 -16.11 -2.64
CA ARG A 198 15.03 -14.66 -2.74
C ARG A 198 13.58 -14.29 -2.45
N ALA A 199 12.61 -15.10 -2.90
CA ALA A 199 11.21 -14.95 -2.53
C ALA A 199 11.02 -15.00 -1.01
N ALA A 200 11.66 -15.95 -0.32
CA ALA A 200 11.63 -16.00 1.14
C ALA A 200 12.20 -14.72 1.78
N LEU A 201 13.34 -14.22 1.30
CA LEU A 201 13.93 -12.98 1.80
C LEU A 201 13.05 -11.76 1.53
N TYR A 202 12.44 -11.66 0.35
CA TYR A 202 11.51 -10.58 0.00
C TYR A 202 10.31 -10.58 0.95
N VAL A 203 9.71 -11.75 1.19
CA VAL A 203 8.60 -11.89 2.15
C VAL A 203 9.04 -11.46 3.55
N ILE A 204 10.23 -11.87 4.02
CA ILE A 204 10.73 -11.43 5.33
C ILE A 204 10.88 -9.91 5.37
N GLY A 205 11.48 -9.30 4.35
CA GLY A 205 11.62 -7.85 4.24
C GLY A 205 10.27 -7.13 4.30
N GLN A 206 9.29 -7.62 3.52
CA GLN A 206 7.92 -7.09 3.49
C GLN A 206 7.24 -7.19 4.85
N LEU A 207 7.31 -8.35 5.52
CA LEU A 207 6.72 -8.55 6.85
C LEU A 207 7.34 -7.61 7.88
N LEU A 208 8.67 -7.45 7.88
CA LEU A 208 9.36 -6.50 8.75
C LEU A 208 8.95 -5.06 8.45
N GLY A 209 8.80 -4.70 7.17
CA GLY A 209 8.33 -3.38 6.76
C GLY A 209 6.91 -3.08 7.22
N GLY A 210 6.01 -4.08 7.15
CA GLY A 210 4.65 -3.96 7.66
C GLY A 210 4.58 -3.80 9.18
N VAL A 211 5.39 -4.55 9.93
CA VAL A 211 5.50 -4.38 11.39
C VAL A 211 6.08 -3.00 11.74
N ALA A 212 7.15 -2.56 11.07
CA ALA A 212 7.77 -1.26 11.30
C ALA A 212 6.78 -0.11 11.03
N SER A 213 6.01 -0.20 9.96
CA SER A 213 4.95 0.75 9.62
C SER A 213 3.87 0.82 10.69
N ALA A 214 3.33 -0.32 11.12
CA ALA A 214 2.30 -0.37 12.16
C ALA A 214 2.81 0.14 13.52
N ALA A 215 4.06 -0.17 13.86
CA ALA A 215 4.70 0.32 15.09
C ALA A 215 4.93 1.84 15.06
N LEU A 216 5.36 2.38 13.91
CA LEU A 216 5.47 3.82 13.71
C LEU A 216 4.10 4.50 13.85
N LEU A 217 3.07 3.89 13.26
CA LEU A 217 1.72 4.42 13.36
C LEU A 217 1.23 4.44 14.80
N LEU A 218 1.41 3.34 15.56
CA LEU A 218 1.11 3.29 16.99
C LEU A 218 1.85 4.38 17.78
N LEU A 219 3.14 4.62 17.48
CA LEU A 219 3.92 5.67 18.14
C LEU A 219 3.35 7.07 17.89
N LEU A 220 2.83 7.33 16.68
CA LEU A 220 2.32 8.64 16.27
C LEU A 220 0.88 8.90 16.73
N THR A 221 0.04 7.87 16.77
CA THR A 221 -1.41 8.04 17.00
C THR A 221 -1.89 7.45 18.32
N GLY A 222 -1.09 6.59 18.96
CA GLY A 222 -1.47 5.87 20.18
C GLY A 222 -2.45 4.71 19.95
N ASP A 223 -2.96 4.54 18.73
CA ASP A 223 -3.90 3.48 18.36
C ASP A 223 -3.72 3.05 16.90
N VAL A 224 -3.52 1.76 16.69
CA VAL A 224 -3.39 1.11 15.38
C VAL A 224 -4.48 0.04 15.16
N THR A 225 -5.39 -0.14 16.12
CA THR A 225 -6.48 -1.11 16.03
C THR A 225 -7.39 -0.91 14.80
N PRO A 226 -7.69 0.32 14.33
CA PRO A 226 -8.51 0.48 13.12
C PRO A 226 -7.81 0.00 11.85
N ALA A 227 -6.48 -0.12 11.87
CA ALA A 227 -5.69 -0.60 10.74
C ALA A 227 -5.62 -2.13 10.64
N VAL A 228 -6.05 -2.87 11.66
CA VAL A 228 -6.08 -4.35 11.67
C VAL A 228 -7.19 -4.85 10.74
N ASN A 229 -6.85 -5.74 9.81
CA ASN A 229 -7.85 -6.40 8.97
C ASN A 229 -8.71 -7.34 9.81
N GLN A 230 -10.03 -7.22 9.66
CA GLN A 230 -11.01 -8.03 10.38
C GLN A 230 -12.11 -8.46 9.42
N VAL A 231 -12.57 -9.70 9.54
CA VAL A 231 -13.78 -10.14 8.85
C VAL A 231 -14.97 -9.43 9.49
N VAL A 232 -15.69 -8.64 8.71
CA VAL A 232 -16.80 -7.81 9.20
C VAL A 232 -17.91 -8.70 9.76
N PRO A 233 -18.53 -8.34 10.90
CA PRO A 233 -19.64 -9.10 11.46
C PRO A 233 -20.75 -9.33 10.42
N GLY A 234 -21.18 -10.59 10.26
CA GLY A 234 -22.18 -11.00 9.27
C GLY A 234 -21.60 -11.54 7.96
N VAL A 235 -20.30 -11.35 7.69
CA VAL A 235 -19.61 -11.98 6.57
C VAL A 235 -19.13 -13.38 6.98
N GLN A 236 -19.50 -14.39 6.19
CA GLN A 236 -19.03 -15.76 6.43
C GLN A 236 -17.58 -15.92 5.98
N LEU A 237 -16.81 -16.79 6.64
CA LEU A 237 -15.38 -16.96 6.37
C LEU A 237 -15.08 -17.31 4.91
N HIS A 238 -15.92 -18.16 4.28
CA HIS A 238 -15.74 -18.50 2.87
C HIS A 238 -15.98 -17.31 1.95
N GLN A 239 -16.89 -16.40 2.29
CA GLN A 239 -17.15 -15.16 1.54
C GLN A 239 -15.94 -14.24 1.67
N ALA A 240 -15.41 -14.08 2.88
CA ALA A 240 -14.20 -13.28 3.12
C ALA A 240 -12.99 -13.81 2.33
N VAL A 241 -12.75 -15.13 2.35
CA VAL A 241 -11.68 -15.75 1.53
C VAL A 241 -11.93 -15.52 0.04
N THR A 242 -13.16 -15.64 -0.43
CA THR A 242 -13.51 -15.43 -1.85
C THR A 242 -13.27 -13.98 -2.27
N VAL A 243 -13.68 -13.01 -1.47
CA VAL A 243 -13.47 -11.58 -1.73
C VAL A 243 -11.98 -11.25 -1.77
N GLU A 244 -11.20 -11.72 -0.79
CA GLU A 244 -9.73 -11.55 -0.77
C GLU A 244 -9.05 -12.22 -1.97
N THR A 245 -9.56 -13.39 -2.37
CA THR A 245 -9.08 -14.11 -3.56
C THR A 245 -9.29 -13.28 -4.82
N LEU A 246 -10.50 -12.76 -5.05
CA LEU A 246 -10.83 -11.97 -6.24
C LEU A 246 -10.10 -10.63 -6.28
N ALA A 247 -10.03 -9.94 -5.14
CA ALA A 247 -9.31 -8.66 -5.02
C ALA A 247 -7.82 -8.83 -5.30
N THR A 248 -7.20 -9.91 -4.82
CA THR A 248 -5.77 -10.17 -5.06
C THR A 248 -5.52 -10.74 -6.46
N PHE A 249 -6.44 -11.55 -6.98
CA PHE A 249 -6.36 -12.10 -8.33
C PHE A 249 -6.23 -11.00 -9.40
N GLN A 250 -7.10 -9.99 -9.36
CA GLN A 250 -7.02 -8.88 -10.32
C GLN A 250 -5.72 -8.08 -10.17
N LEU A 251 -5.24 -7.87 -8.94
CA LEU A 251 -3.95 -7.21 -8.69
C LEU A 251 -2.81 -8.02 -9.31
N ALA A 252 -2.77 -9.32 -9.04
CA ALA A 252 -1.71 -10.20 -9.51
C ALA A 252 -1.69 -10.30 -11.05
N LEU A 253 -2.85 -10.29 -11.72
CA LEU A 253 -2.91 -10.20 -13.17
C LEU A 253 -2.34 -8.88 -13.71
N VAL A 254 -2.69 -7.75 -13.09
CA VAL A 254 -2.12 -6.45 -13.49
C VAL A 254 -0.62 -6.43 -13.30
N VAL A 255 -0.10 -6.97 -12.19
CA VAL A 255 1.35 -7.10 -11.98
C VAL A 255 2.01 -7.91 -13.10
N LEU A 256 1.50 -9.11 -13.41
CA LEU A 256 2.07 -9.94 -14.49
C LEU A 256 2.02 -9.22 -15.85
N ALA A 257 0.90 -8.55 -16.15
CA ALA A 257 0.77 -7.79 -17.37
C ALA A 257 1.78 -6.63 -17.45
N MET A 258 2.06 -5.95 -16.34
CA MET A 258 3.02 -4.84 -16.27
C MET A 258 4.47 -5.29 -16.31
N VAL A 259 4.79 -6.45 -15.74
CA VAL A 259 6.14 -7.04 -15.84
C VAL A 259 6.50 -7.34 -17.30
N ASP A 260 5.52 -7.79 -18.09
CA ASP A 260 5.74 -8.08 -19.50
C ASP A 260 5.40 -6.91 -20.45
N ALA A 261 5.05 -5.74 -19.92
CA ALA A 261 4.71 -4.59 -20.73
C ALA A 261 5.95 -3.72 -20.97
N SER A 262 6.16 -3.30 -22.22
CA SER A 262 7.18 -2.31 -22.59
C SER A 262 6.71 -0.89 -22.28
N LEU A 263 6.33 -0.64 -21.03
CA LEU A 263 5.86 0.66 -20.53
C LEU A 263 6.90 1.33 -19.63
N PRO A 264 6.92 2.68 -19.55
CA PRO A 264 7.73 3.37 -18.55
C PRO A 264 7.36 2.91 -17.14
N ALA A 265 8.35 2.71 -16.27
CA ALA A 265 8.17 2.22 -14.90
C ALA A 265 7.14 3.03 -14.09
N VAL A 266 7.06 4.34 -14.31
CA VAL A 266 6.06 5.24 -13.69
C VAL A 266 4.63 4.81 -14.03
N VAL A 267 4.38 4.46 -15.31
CA VAL A 267 3.07 4.03 -15.78
C VAL A 267 2.72 2.66 -15.18
N SER A 268 3.66 1.72 -15.18
CA SER A 268 3.49 0.41 -14.57
C SER A 268 3.17 0.51 -13.08
N ASN A 269 3.92 1.30 -12.32
CA ASN A 269 3.70 1.53 -10.89
C ASN A 269 2.33 2.15 -10.62
N MET A 270 1.90 3.11 -11.46
CA MET A 270 0.58 3.73 -11.32
C MET A 270 -0.56 2.74 -11.60
N LEU A 271 -0.44 1.91 -12.64
CA LEU A 271 -1.46 0.90 -12.96
C LEU A 271 -1.59 -0.16 -11.86
N VAL A 272 -0.47 -0.61 -11.28
CA VAL A 272 -0.47 -1.52 -10.12
C VAL A 272 -1.11 -0.84 -8.90
N GLY A 273 -0.80 0.44 -8.65
CA GLY A 273 -1.45 1.23 -7.60
C GLY A 273 -2.97 1.35 -7.79
N LEU A 274 -3.43 1.64 -9.01
CA LEU A 274 -4.86 1.68 -9.34
C LEU A 274 -5.55 0.32 -9.15
N ALA A 275 -4.86 -0.79 -9.44
CA ALA A 275 -5.36 -2.13 -9.15
C ALA A 275 -5.53 -2.37 -7.64
N VAL A 276 -4.64 -1.82 -6.80
CA VAL A 276 -4.82 -1.84 -5.34
C VAL A 276 -6.02 -0.99 -4.91
N SER A 277 -6.21 0.21 -5.47
CA SER A 277 -7.41 1.02 -5.20
C SER A 277 -8.69 0.26 -5.56
N LEU A 278 -8.73 -0.38 -6.74
CA LEU A 278 -9.87 -1.16 -7.18
C LEU A 278 -10.19 -2.30 -6.22
N GLY A 279 -9.18 -3.04 -5.77
CA GLY A 279 -9.37 -4.11 -4.79
C GLY A 279 -9.90 -3.60 -3.44
N HIS A 280 -9.49 -2.40 -3.00
CA HIS A 280 -10.06 -1.77 -1.80
C HIS A 280 -11.53 -1.41 -1.96
N LEU A 281 -11.94 -0.87 -3.12
CA LEU A 281 -13.34 -0.60 -3.42
C LEU A 281 -14.21 -1.86 -3.36
N ILE A 282 -13.63 -3.04 -3.62
CA ILE A 282 -14.31 -4.33 -3.58
C ILE A 282 -14.33 -4.92 -2.15
N ALA A 283 -13.19 -4.92 -1.46
CA ALA A 283 -12.98 -5.77 -0.28
C ALA A 283 -13.10 -5.04 1.07
N VAL A 284 -13.02 -3.69 1.11
CA VAL A 284 -13.02 -2.95 2.39
C VAL A 284 -14.25 -3.24 3.25
N SER A 285 -15.43 -3.34 2.64
CA SER A 285 -16.70 -3.60 3.36
C SER A 285 -16.84 -5.02 3.91
N ALA A 286 -16.01 -5.97 3.45
CA ALA A 286 -16.06 -7.36 3.90
C ALA A 286 -14.95 -7.72 4.89
N THR A 287 -13.74 -7.17 4.68
CA THR A 287 -12.52 -7.61 5.36
C THR A 287 -11.57 -6.47 5.77
N GLY A 288 -11.94 -5.21 5.49
CA GLY A 288 -11.00 -4.09 5.53
C GLY A 288 -9.94 -4.12 4.43
N CYS A 289 -10.10 -5.02 3.45
CA CYS A 289 -9.19 -5.26 2.32
C CYS A 289 -7.77 -5.66 2.77
N GLY A 290 -7.52 -6.97 2.82
CA GLY A 290 -6.21 -7.55 3.08
C GLY A 290 -5.32 -7.38 1.86
N MET A 291 -5.56 -8.14 0.78
CA MET A 291 -4.80 -8.24 -0.50
C MET A 291 -3.29 -8.51 -0.39
N ASN A 292 -2.72 -8.32 0.79
CA ASN A 292 -1.32 -8.25 1.10
C ASN A 292 -1.13 -8.83 2.51
N PRO A 293 -0.51 -10.02 2.62
CA PRO A 293 -0.25 -10.62 3.92
C PRO A 293 0.61 -9.75 4.84
N ALA A 294 1.55 -8.96 4.33
CA ALA A 294 2.36 -8.05 5.16
C ALA A 294 1.55 -6.87 5.71
N ARG A 295 0.62 -6.33 4.91
CA ARG A 295 -0.34 -5.29 5.33
C ARG A 295 -1.25 -5.77 6.45
N SER A 296 -1.60 -7.05 6.46
CA SER A 296 -2.46 -7.65 7.48
C SER A 296 -1.64 -8.06 8.71
N PHE A 297 -0.44 -8.60 8.50
CA PHE A 297 0.46 -9.10 9.54
C PHE A 297 1.03 -7.98 10.44
N GLY A 298 1.42 -6.84 9.85
CA GLY A 298 2.02 -5.74 10.60
C GLY A 298 1.18 -5.26 11.79
N PRO A 299 -0.04 -4.74 11.55
CA PRO A 299 -0.95 -4.33 12.62
C PRO A 299 -1.28 -5.46 13.59
N ALA A 300 -1.52 -6.68 13.10
CA ALA A 300 -1.83 -7.85 13.92
C ALA A 300 -0.72 -8.19 14.93
N VAL A 301 0.55 -8.09 14.53
CA VAL A 301 1.69 -8.28 15.44
C VAL A 301 1.75 -7.20 16.51
N VAL A 302 1.51 -5.95 16.13
CA VAL A 302 1.60 -4.80 17.05
C VAL A 302 0.46 -4.80 18.06
N THR A 303 -0.75 -5.21 17.66
CA THR A 303 -1.92 -5.29 18.55
C THR A 303 -2.11 -6.64 19.23
N LEU A 304 -1.35 -7.66 18.81
CA LEU A 304 -1.54 -9.07 19.16
C LEU A 304 -2.93 -9.62 18.79
N ASP A 305 -3.58 -9.03 17.78
CA ASP A 305 -4.88 -9.48 17.27
C ASP A 305 -4.74 -10.26 15.97
N PHE A 306 -4.89 -11.59 16.06
CA PHE A 306 -4.81 -12.52 14.95
C PHE A 306 -6.16 -13.19 14.63
N ASN A 307 -7.28 -12.55 14.99
CA ASN A 307 -8.60 -13.12 14.73
C ASN A 307 -8.84 -13.36 13.23
N ASN A 308 -9.21 -14.59 12.86
CA ASN A 308 -9.38 -15.04 11.47
C ASN A 308 -8.22 -14.71 10.52
N HIS A 309 -7.01 -14.49 11.06
CA HIS A 309 -5.88 -13.93 10.30
C HIS A 309 -5.47 -14.79 9.10
N TRP A 310 -5.70 -16.10 9.16
CA TRP A 310 -5.44 -17.04 8.08
C TRP A 310 -6.16 -16.66 6.77
N VAL A 311 -7.30 -15.97 6.83
CA VAL A 311 -8.05 -15.47 5.66
C VAL A 311 -7.17 -14.56 4.81
N PHE A 312 -6.37 -13.70 5.46
CA PHE A 312 -5.48 -12.73 4.81
C PHE A 312 -4.18 -13.33 4.27
N TRP A 313 -3.98 -14.63 4.47
CA TRP A 313 -2.92 -15.42 3.84
C TRP A 313 -3.48 -16.30 2.73
N VAL A 314 -4.54 -17.06 3.03
CA VAL A 314 -5.15 -18.01 2.10
C VAL A 314 -5.83 -17.29 0.94
N GLY A 315 -6.64 -16.25 1.22
CA GLY A 315 -7.33 -15.49 0.17
C GLY A 315 -6.35 -14.89 -0.84
N PRO A 316 -5.39 -14.05 -0.40
CA PRO A 316 -4.39 -13.49 -1.30
C PRO A 316 -3.51 -14.54 -1.99
N GLY A 317 -3.14 -15.61 -1.28
CA GLY A 317 -2.39 -16.72 -1.86
C GLY A 317 -3.13 -17.43 -2.99
N LEU A 318 -4.43 -17.73 -2.79
CA LEU A 318 -5.27 -18.32 -3.84
C LEU A 318 -5.42 -17.38 -5.04
N GLY A 319 -5.61 -16.08 -4.80
CA GLY A 319 -5.71 -15.08 -5.86
C GLY A 319 -4.44 -15.02 -6.72
N ALA A 320 -3.27 -15.03 -6.08
CA ALA A 320 -1.98 -15.10 -6.75
C ALA A 320 -1.81 -16.40 -7.57
N CYS A 321 -2.17 -17.56 -7.00
CA CYS A 321 -2.13 -18.84 -7.70
C CYS A 321 -3.01 -18.84 -8.96
N LEU A 322 -4.25 -18.36 -8.84
CA LEU A 322 -5.19 -18.29 -9.97
C LEU A 322 -4.68 -17.35 -11.06
N ALA A 323 -4.09 -16.21 -10.69
CA ALA A 323 -3.53 -15.26 -11.64
C ALA A 323 -2.33 -15.86 -12.40
N ALA A 324 -1.42 -16.54 -11.71
CA ALA A 324 -0.29 -17.24 -12.34
C ALA A 324 -0.77 -18.30 -13.33
N LEU A 325 -1.73 -19.14 -12.93
CA LEU A 325 -2.29 -20.19 -13.80
C LEU A 325 -2.97 -19.58 -15.03
N LEU A 326 -3.82 -18.55 -14.84
CA LEU A 326 -4.50 -17.91 -15.95
C LEU A 326 -3.52 -17.25 -16.93
N ASN A 327 -2.50 -16.58 -16.40
CA ASN A 327 -1.48 -15.93 -17.21
C ASN A 327 -0.71 -16.97 -18.04
N ASP A 328 -0.12 -17.97 -17.40
CA ASP A 328 0.82 -18.88 -18.06
C ASP A 328 0.15 -20.00 -18.86
N LEU A 329 -1.16 -20.26 -18.67
CA LEU A 329 -1.90 -21.27 -19.44
C LEU A 329 -2.75 -20.68 -20.55
N LEU A 330 -3.33 -19.48 -20.36
CA LEU A 330 -4.32 -18.92 -21.29
C LEU A 330 -3.86 -17.61 -21.93
N LEU A 331 -3.45 -16.63 -21.13
CA LEU A 331 -3.18 -15.29 -21.66
C LEU A 331 -1.85 -15.20 -22.40
N ARG A 332 -0.81 -15.83 -21.83
CA ARG A 332 0.57 -15.83 -22.32
C ARG A 332 1.16 -17.23 -22.13
N PRO A 333 0.72 -18.23 -22.93
CA PRO A 333 1.18 -19.59 -22.78
C PRO A 333 2.70 -19.69 -22.94
N ARG A 334 3.41 -20.03 -21.86
CA ARG A 334 4.88 -20.18 -21.84
C ARG A 334 5.33 -21.62 -22.02
N TRP A 335 4.49 -22.58 -21.59
CA TRP A 335 4.82 -24.00 -21.59
C TRP A 335 3.76 -24.78 -22.35
N HIS A 336 4.20 -25.70 -23.20
CA HIS A 336 3.31 -26.61 -23.92
C HIS A 336 3.06 -27.91 -23.15
N ARG A 337 4.00 -28.28 -22.27
CA ARG A 337 3.93 -29.50 -21.44
C ARG A 337 4.36 -29.20 -20.00
N PRO A 338 3.83 -29.92 -18.99
CA PRO A 338 4.25 -29.77 -17.59
C PRO A 338 5.76 -29.99 -17.36
N ARG A 339 6.42 -30.75 -18.25
CA ARG A 339 7.86 -30.99 -18.19
C ARG A 339 8.69 -29.73 -18.49
N ASP A 340 8.14 -28.80 -19.27
CA ASP A 340 8.84 -27.56 -19.65
C ASP A 340 8.98 -26.65 -18.42
N TRP A 341 7.91 -26.54 -17.61
CA TRP A 341 7.93 -25.86 -16.31
C TRP A 341 8.99 -26.45 -15.38
N TRP A 342 9.03 -27.79 -15.28
CA TRP A 342 10.02 -28.47 -14.43
C TRP A 342 11.47 -28.25 -14.90
N ALA A 343 11.68 -28.18 -16.21
CA ALA A 343 12.99 -27.89 -16.79
C ALA A 343 13.43 -26.46 -16.47
N GLU A 344 12.54 -25.49 -16.61
CA GLU A 344 12.81 -24.09 -16.28
C GLU A 344 13.04 -23.87 -14.79
N LEU A 345 12.24 -24.50 -13.92
CA LEU A 345 12.45 -24.46 -12.48
C LEU A 345 13.87 -24.96 -12.13
N LYS A 346 14.30 -26.08 -12.72
CA LYS A 346 15.66 -26.60 -12.54
C LYS A 346 16.72 -25.60 -13.00
N GLN A 347 16.49 -24.88 -14.09
CA GLN A 347 17.41 -23.85 -14.56
C GLN A 347 17.52 -22.71 -13.54
N LEU A 348 16.43 -22.24 -12.94
CA LEU A 348 16.48 -21.20 -11.89
C LEU A 348 17.37 -21.58 -10.70
N TYR A 349 17.47 -22.88 -10.37
CA TYR A 349 18.34 -23.39 -9.31
C TYR A 349 19.82 -23.56 -9.73
N VAL A 350 20.09 -23.65 -11.03
CA VAL A 350 21.42 -23.99 -11.57
C VAL A 350 22.16 -22.77 -12.13
N LEU A 351 21.45 -21.76 -12.64
CA LEU A 351 22.06 -20.62 -13.32
C LEU A 351 22.88 -19.73 -12.36
N THR A 352 24.16 -19.53 -12.68
CA THR A 352 24.99 -18.47 -12.10
C THR A 352 24.56 -17.08 -12.60
N GLY A 353 24.73 -16.03 -11.79
CA GLY A 353 24.22 -14.67 -12.07
C GLY A 353 24.56 -14.08 -13.45
N LYS A 354 25.64 -14.51 -14.12
CA LYS A 354 26.00 -14.08 -15.49
C LYS A 354 25.07 -14.59 -16.59
N GLN A 355 24.50 -15.79 -16.44
CA GLN A 355 23.56 -16.34 -17.44
C GLN A 355 22.16 -15.71 -17.31
N GLN A 356 21.89 -15.07 -16.18
CA GLN A 356 20.61 -14.44 -15.88
C GLN A 356 20.47 -13.07 -16.54
N GLN A 357 21.54 -12.28 -16.60
CA GLN A 357 21.56 -11.03 -17.40
C GLN A 357 21.36 -11.32 -18.90
N MET A 358 21.93 -12.41 -19.41
CA MET A 358 21.74 -12.82 -20.81
C MET A 358 20.34 -13.41 -21.08
N ALA A 359 19.72 -14.11 -20.14
CA ALA A 359 18.36 -14.63 -20.31
C ALA A 359 17.29 -13.53 -20.26
N LEU A 360 17.50 -12.49 -19.44
CA LEU A 360 16.60 -11.34 -19.34
C LEU A 360 16.83 -10.30 -20.45
N SER A 361 18.02 -10.23 -21.07
CA SER A 361 18.30 -9.35 -22.21
C SER A 361 17.87 -9.94 -23.57
N HIS A 362 17.42 -11.20 -23.59
CA HIS A 362 17.01 -11.92 -24.81
C HIS A 362 15.51 -12.26 -24.83
N SER A 363 14.69 -11.64 -23.98
CA SER A 363 13.25 -11.57 -24.22
C SER A 363 12.99 -10.50 -25.30
N PRO A 364 12.40 -10.86 -26.45
CA PRO A 364 12.22 -9.96 -27.59
C PRO A 364 11.26 -8.80 -27.32
#